data_AF-A0A967BG28-F1
#
_entry.id   AF-A0A967BG28-F1
#
_cell.length_a   1.000
_cell.length_b   1.000
_cell.length_c   1.000
_cell.angle_alpha   90.00
_cell.angle_beta   90.00
_cell.angle_gamma   90.00
#
_symmetry.space_group_name_H-M   'P 1'
#
loop_
_entity.id
_entity.type
_entity.pdbx_description
1 polymer ?
#
loop_
_entity_poly.entity_id
_entity_poly.type
_entity_poly.pdbx_seq_one_letter_code
_entity_poly.pdbx_strand_id
1 'polypeptide(L)'
;MKNKRNLTALSTLALMGALVFPGLVSAGHYYEAVTTSDTGQKKKKQDVMQVRAWVDDDAAKVEFVNGEKEGPFSAGSYLVTKDGGETVYLVNPKEETYGSFDMEAMMAAAGQAMNALSQTGGMVKMEFTDVSSEMLSEEAGGNVLGHDTTHYRWKSGYTMRMKMMGFKQETRVDMLQDVWSTHDLDARGFGVWMRPDRALKTGNEEFDKLISSQVATVRGFPLKTVNVSTTTNKKGKSMQTTSTTEVTTLREESIPGSTFGWPDHYTEVEILPQMPEGYGQQGEAQEDGSKKKGLKGLFKPGG
;
A
#
# COMPACT_ATOMS: atom_id res chain seq x y z
N MET A 1 79.35 54.90 -3.54
CA MET A 1 78.61 54.71 -2.27
C MET A 1 77.37 53.85 -2.52
N LYS A 2 77.22 52.83 -1.68
CA LYS A 2 76.14 51.85 -1.44
C LYS A 2 74.75 51.98 -2.12
N ASN A 3 74.34 50.87 -2.74
CA ASN A 3 73.04 50.16 -2.75
C ASN A 3 71.74 50.90 -2.36
N LYS A 4 70.67 50.67 -3.14
CA LYS A 4 69.56 49.74 -2.81
C LYS A 4 68.57 49.54 -3.98
N ARG A 5 68.14 48.29 -4.16
CA ARG A 5 67.05 47.80 -5.03
C ARG A 5 65.69 48.25 -4.46
N ASN A 6 64.66 48.32 -5.32
CA ASN A 6 63.37 47.64 -5.11
C ASN A 6 62.53 47.59 -6.39
N LEU A 7 62.06 46.39 -6.71
CA LEU A 7 60.99 46.08 -7.67
C LEU A 7 59.65 46.58 -7.12
N THR A 8 58.74 47.02 -7.99
CA THR A 8 57.30 47.00 -7.69
C THR A 8 56.54 46.71 -8.98
N ALA A 9 55.90 45.55 -9.01
CA ALA A 9 54.93 45.13 -10.01
C ALA A 9 53.56 45.74 -9.65
N LEU A 10 52.85 46.30 -10.63
CA LEU A 10 51.44 46.68 -10.48
C LEU A 10 50.56 45.52 -10.92
N SER A 11 49.76 45.01 -9.99
CA SER A 11 48.71 44.02 -10.19
C SER A 11 47.39 44.69 -10.58
N THR A 12 46.77 44.20 -11.65
CA THR A 12 45.44 44.57 -12.13
C THR A 12 44.38 43.91 -11.24
N LEU A 13 43.49 44.71 -10.63
CA LEU A 13 42.36 44.24 -9.83
C LEU A 13 41.17 43.96 -10.77
N ALA A 14 40.79 42.70 -10.95
CA ALA A 14 39.56 42.29 -11.64
C ALA A 14 38.50 41.94 -10.59
N LEU A 15 37.42 42.73 -10.54
CA LEU A 15 36.25 42.49 -9.69
C LEU A 15 35.34 41.46 -10.41
N MET A 16 35.44 40.18 -10.08
CA MET A 16 34.45 39.17 -10.47
C MET A 16 33.27 39.24 -9.50
N GLY A 17 32.13 39.76 -9.96
CA GLY A 17 30.85 39.62 -9.27
C GLY A 17 30.33 38.19 -9.42
N ALA A 18 30.30 37.44 -8.32
CA ALA A 18 29.62 36.15 -8.28
C ALA A 18 28.10 36.37 -8.34
N LEU A 19 27.51 36.09 -9.50
CA LEU A 19 26.07 35.89 -9.65
C LEU A 19 25.70 34.58 -8.93
N VAL A 20 25.25 34.70 -7.67
CA VAL A 20 24.58 33.61 -6.98
C VAL A 20 23.19 33.51 -7.58
N PHE A 21 23.01 32.60 -8.54
CA PHE A 21 21.66 32.18 -8.93
C PHE A 21 21.06 31.47 -7.72
N PRO A 22 19.99 31.97 -7.09
CA PRO A 22 19.24 31.16 -6.15
C PRO A 22 18.80 29.93 -6.96
N GLY A 23 19.29 28.75 -6.56
CA GLY A 23 18.90 27.51 -7.19
C GLY A 23 17.37 27.48 -7.28
N LEU A 24 16.85 27.15 -8.47
CA LEU A 24 15.44 26.82 -8.63
C LEU A 24 15.16 25.70 -7.63
N VAL A 25 14.56 26.05 -6.50
CA VAL A 25 14.05 25.06 -5.56
C VAL A 25 12.89 24.42 -6.30
N SER A 26 13.07 23.19 -6.76
CA SER A 26 11.97 22.38 -7.27
C SER A 26 10.89 22.37 -6.20
N ALA A 27 9.65 22.70 -6.56
CA ALA A 27 8.56 22.64 -5.62
C ALA A 27 8.22 21.17 -5.40
N GLY A 28 8.39 20.71 -4.16
CA GLY A 28 7.89 19.40 -3.74
C GLY A 28 6.37 19.42 -3.65
N HIS A 29 5.78 18.26 -3.45
CA HIS A 29 4.35 18.08 -3.30
C HIS A 29 4.00 17.55 -1.92
N TYR A 30 2.98 18.14 -1.33
CA TYR A 30 2.32 17.63 -0.14
C TYR A 30 0.92 17.14 -0.50
N TYR A 31 0.54 15.99 0.04
CA TYR A 31 -0.83 15.52 -0.05
C TYR A 31 -1.33 14.83 1.22
N GLU A 32 -2.64 14.84 1.39
CA GLU A 32 -3.33 14.01 2.39
C GLU A 32 -4.25 13.05 1.66
N ALA A 33 -4.35 11.82 2.15
CA ALA A 33 -5.26 10.84 1.60
C ALA A 33 -6.02 10.11 2.71
N VAL A 34 -7.26 9.74 2.40
CA VAL A 34 -8.13 8.99 3.30
C VAL A 34 -8.56 7.72 2.59
N THR A 35 -8.36 6.59 3.25
CA THR A 35 -8.91 5.29 2.85
C THR A 35 -10.03 4.94 3.81
N THR A 36 -11.20 4.63 3.25
CA THR A 36 -12.34 4.14 4.01
C THR A 36 -12.75 2.75 3.53
N SER A 37 -13.12 1.87 4.46
CA SER A 37 -13.53 0.50 4.13
C SER A 37 -14.88 0.16 4.80
N ASP A 38 -15.84 -0.27 3.99
CA ASP A 38 -17.15 -0.77 4.42
C ASP A 38 -17.29 -2.24 4.02
N THR A 39 -17.60 -3.10 4.99
CA THR A 39 -17.79 -4.55 4.81
C THR A 39 -19.27 -4.95 4.65
N GLY A 40 -20.17 -3.96 4.58
CA GLY A 40 -21.63 -4.17 4.53
C GLY A 40 -22.23 -4.72 5.82
N GLN A 41 -21.41 -4.99 6.85
CA GLN A 41 -21.86 -5.48 8.15
C GLN A 41 -22.31 -4.30 9.02
N LYS A 42 -23.64 -4.16 9.19
CA LYS A 42 -24.33 -3.08 9.97
C LYS A 42 -23.82 -2.81 11.40
N LYS A 43 -22.91 -3.63 11.94
CA LYS A 43 -22.39 -3.54 13.31
C LYS A 43 -20.88 -3.27 13.43
N LYS A 44 -20.12 -3.28 12.32
CA LYS A 44 -18.70 -2.89 12.37
C LYS A 44 -18.58 -1.41 12.05
N LYS A 45 -17.75 -0.70 12.82
CA LYS A 45 -17.37 0.68 12.48
C LYS A 45 -16.63 0.64 11.14
N GLN A 46 -16.87 1.65 10.31
CA GLN A 46 -16.09 1.90 9.10
C GLN A 46 -14.64 2.11 9.52
N ASP A 47 -13.73 1.34 8.93
CA ASP A 47 -12.30 1.54 9.15
C ASP A 47 -11.86 2.72 8.29
N VAL A 48 -11.20 3.69 8.92
CA VAL A 48 -10.72 4.91 8.27
C VAL A 48 -9.23 5.04 8.53
N MET A 49 -8.43 4.94 7.46
CA MET A 49 -6.99 5.20 7.47
C MET A 49 -6.73 6.56 6.85
N GLN A 50 -5.87 7.36 7.47
CA GLN A 50 -5.48 8.69 7.03
C GLN A 50 -3.96 8.75 6.95
N VAL A 51 -3.46 9.31 5.86
CA VAL A 51 -2.03 9.51 5.64
C VAL A 51 -1.74 10.93 5.23
N ARG A 52 -0.52 11.37 5.55
CA ARG A 52 0.10 12.58 5.03
C ARG A 52 1.32 12.18 4.25
N ALA A 53 1.57 12.84 3.13
CA ALA A 53 2.69 12.51 2.29
C ALA A 53 3.40 13.75 1.76
N TRP A 54 4.69 13.58 1.57
CA TRP A 54 5.62 14.55 1.02
C TRP A 54 6.38 13.87 -0.10
N VAL A 55 6.49 14.50 -1.25
CA VAL A 55 7.21 14.00 -2.42
C VAL A 55 8.08 15.13 -2.96
N ASP A 56 9.37 14.88 -3.12
CA ASP A 56 10.30 15.81 -3.76
C ASP A 56 11.23 15.02 -4.68
N ASP A 57 10.93 15.07 -5.98
CA ASP A 57 11.57 14.29 -7.03
C ASP A 57 11.59 12.78 -6.70
N ASP A 58 12.73 12.27 -6.25
CA ASP A 58 12.96 10.87 -5.87
C ASP A 58 12.56 10.55 -4.43
N ALA A 59 12.55 11.55 -3.56
CA ALA A 59 12.27 11.35 -2.16
C ALA A 59 10.77 11.35 -1.91
N ALA A 60 10.31 10.43 -1.07
CA ALA A 60 8.93 10.41 -0.61
C ALA A 60 8.86 9.99 0.85
N LYS A 61 7.94 10.59 1.60
CA LYS A 61 7.56 10.19 2.95
C LYS A 61 6.05 10.04 3.01
N VAL A 62 5.55 8.96 3.63
CA VAL A 62 4.13 8.75 3.93
C VAL A 62 3.99 8.45 5.41
N GLU A 63 3.34 9.35 6.14
CA GLU A 63 3.08 9.26 7.58
C GLU A 63 1.66 8.81 7.84
N PHE A 64 1.50 7.81 8.72
CA PHE A 64 0.20 7.31 9.16
C PHE A 64 -0.36 8.25 10.23
N VAL A 65 -1.41 8.99 9.91
CA VAL A 65 -2.05 9.93 10.85
C VAL A 65 -2.90 9.18 11.87
N ASN A 66 -3.54 8.10 11.43
CA ASN A 66 -4.26 7.18 12.30
C ASN A 66 -3.94 5.73 11.87
N GLY A 67 -4.25 4.77 12.73
CA GLY A 67 -3.92 3.37 12.52
C GLY A 67 -4.22 2.52 13.75
N GLU A 68 -3.72 1.29 13.76
CA GLU A 68 -3.77 0.42 14.93
C GLU A 68 -3.04 1.08 16.12
N LYS A 69 -3.46 0.74 17.35
CA LYS A 69 -2.83 1.28 18.56
C LYS A 69 -1.36 0.88 18.69
N GLU A 70 -1.02 -0.27 18.13
CA GLU A 70 0.28 -0.92 18.20
C GLU A 70 0.58 -1.55 16.84
N GLY A 71 1.85 -1.79 16.56
CA GLY A 71 2.29 -2.41 15.31
C GLY A 71 3.04 -1.45 14.37
N PRO A 72 3.61 -2.01 13.28
CA PRO A 72 4.50 -1.28 12.38
C PRO A 72 3.85 -0.06 11.72
N PHE A 73 2.54 -0.11 11.47
CA PHE A 73 1.76 0.95 10.82
C PHE A 73 0.88 1.74 11.81
N SER A 74 1.30 1.82 13.08
CA SER A 74 0.61 2.63 14.08
C SER A 74 0.73 4.13 13.78
N ALA A 75 -0.17 4.93 14.37
CA ALA A 75 -0.19 6.37 14.15
C ALA A 75 1.14 7.03 14.54
N GLY A 76 1.69 7.86 13.66
CA GLY A 76 2.99 8.52 13.79
C GLY A 76 4.16 7.76 13.17
N SER A 77 4.01 6.46 12.89
CA SER A 77 4.95 5.74 12.03
C SER A 77 4.91 6.33 10.61
N TYR A 78 6.00 6.18 9.87
CA TYR A 78 6.04 6.60 8.48
C TYR A 78 6.92 5.70 7.63
N LEU A 79 6.56 5.61 6.35
CA LEU A 79 7.41 5.06 5.33
C LEU A 79 8.18 6.19 4.66
N VAL A 80 9.44 5.94 4.30
CA VAL A 80 10.29 6.94 3.63
C VAL A 80 11.22 6.30 2.62
N THR A 81 11.45 7.00 1.52
CA THR A 81 12.43 6.66 0.49
C THR A 81 13.13 7.94 0.04
N LYS A 82 14.36 7.78 -0.47
CA LYS A 82 15.18 8.87 -1.02
C LYS A 82 15.60 8.61 -2.48
N ASP A 83 15.13 7.51 -3.06
CA ASP A 83 15.67 6.94 -4.31
C ASP A 83 14.55 6.43 -5.24
N GLY A 84 13.43 7.15 -5.32
CA GLY A 84 12.29 6.77 -6.17
C GLY A 84 11.67 5.44 -5.76
N GLY A 85 11.81 5.09 -4.47
CA GLY A 85 11.30 3.86 -3.89
C GLY A 85 12.21 2.67 -4.04
N GLU A 86 13.42 2.77 -4.64
CA GLU A 86 14.35 1.63 -4.71
C GLU A 86 14.59 1.01 -3.32
N THR A 87 14.78 1.86 -2.31
CA THR A 87 14.73 1.48 -0.90
C THR A 87 13.58 2.20 -0.21
N VAL A 88 12.83 1.47 0.61
CA VAL A 88 11.80 2.02 1.47
C VAL A 88 12.17 1.65 2.90
N TYR A 89 12.07 2.61 3.82
CA TYR A 89 12.27 2.38 5.24
C TYR A 89 10.95 2.61 5.96
N LEU A 90 10.61 1.70 6.87
CA LEU A 90 9.60 1.98 7.88
C LEU A 90 10.30 2.55 9.11
N VAL A 91 9.83 3.69 9.57
CA VAL A 91 10.34 4.36 10.76
C VAL A 91 9.23 4.41 11.80
N ASN A 92 9.56 4.01 13.02
CA ASN A 92 8.69 4.08 14.19
C ASN A 92 9.29 5.07 15.21
N PRO A 93 8.84 6.33 15.21
CA PRO A 93 9.35 7.34 16.13
C PRO A 93 9.12 7.03 17.61
N LYS A 94 8.07 6.27 17.93
CA LYS A 94 7.73 5.92 19.32
C LYS A 94 8.71 4.90 19.90
N GLU A 95 9.18 3.99 19.07
CA GLU A 95 10.17 2.97 19.44
C GLU A 95 11.62 3.42 19.16
N GLU A 96 11.80 4.56 18.51
CA GLU A 96 13.09 5.05 18.02
C GLU A 96 13.79 4.01 17.15
N THR A 97 13.01 3.33 16.29
CA THR A 97 13.50 2.30 15.39
C THR A 97 13.23 2.64 13.94
N TYR A 98 14.05 2.09 13.05
CA TYR A 98 13.78 2.08 11.61
C TYR A 98 14.24 0.74 11.03
N GLY A 99 13.70 0.35 9.88
CA GLY A 99 14.16 -0.84 9.18
C GLY A 99 13.86 -0.77 7.69
N SER A 100 14.69 -1.41 6.89
CA SER A 100 14.43 -1.54 5.45
C SER A 100 13.17 -2.38 5.24
N PHE A 101 12.19 -1.77 4.59
CA PHE A 101 10.99 -2.42 4.12
C PHE A 101 11.20 -2.88 2.68
N ASP A 102 11.87 -4.03 2.53
CA ASP A 102 12.04 -4.68 1.24
C ASP A 102 10.80 -5.54 0.94
N MET A 103 9.86 -4.95 0.19
CA MET A 103 8.64 -5.65 -0.23
C MET A 103 8.97 -6.87 -1.09
N GLU A 104 10.00 -6.81 -1.94
CA GLU A 104 10.37 -7.94 -2.80
C GLU A 104 10.92 -9.09 -1.97
N ALA A 105 11.88 -8.82 -1.08
CA ALA A 105 12.41 -9.83 -0.16
C ALA A 105 11.33 -10.39 0.76
N MET A 106 10.44 -9.53 1.29
CA MET A 106 9.33 -9.96 2.13
C MET A 106 8.37 -10.88 1.36
N MET A 107 8.04 -10.53 0.12
CA MET A 107 7.16 -11.35 -0.74
C MET A 107 7.84 -12.64 -1.19
N ALA A 108 9.13 -12.61 -1.52
CA ALA A 108 9.91 -13.79 -1.81
C ALA A 108 9.97 -14.74 -0.60
N ALA A 109 10.22 -14.20 0.60
CA ALA A 109 10.19 -14.94 1.85
C ALA A 109 8.79 -15.52 2.13
N ALA A 110 7.72 -14.74 1.93
CA ALA A 110 6.34 -15.21 2.05
C ALA A 110 6.02 -16.34 1.06
N GLY A 111 6.43 -16.19 -0.21
CA GLY A 111 6.28 -17.21 -1.24
C GLY A 111 7.05 -18.50 -0.90
N GLN A 112 8.29 -18.38 -0.42
CA GLN A 112 9.08 -19.51 0.06
C GLN A 112 8.44 -20.18 1.28
N ALA A 113 7.95 -19.40 2.25
CA ALA A 113 7.26 -19.92 3.41
C ALA A 113 5.97 -20.65 3.02
N MET A 114 5.17 -20.10 2.10
CA MET A 114 3.99 -20.77 1.54
C MET A 114 4.35 -22.06 0.80
N ASN A 115 5.41 -22.04 0.00
CA ASN A 115 5.91 -23.23 -0.69
C ASN A 115 6.38 -24.29 0.32
N ALA A 116 7.14 -23.91 1.33
CA ALA A 116 7.59 -24.81 2.40
C ALA A 116 6.41 -25.41 3.17
N LEU A 117 5.40 -24.60 3.53
CA LEU A 117 4.16 -25.08 4.15
C LEU A 117 3.39 -26.06 3.26
N SER A 118 3.39 -25.83 1.95
CA SER A 118 2.76 -26.73 0.98
C SER A 118 3.50 -28.08 0.87
N GLN A 119 4.83 -28.08 1.04
CA GLN A 119 5.68 -29.27 0.87
C GLN A 119 5.91 -30.08 2.16
N THR A 120 5.86 -29.46 3.35
CA THR A 120 6.21 -30.11 4.64
C THR A 120 5.12 -31.01 5.24
N GLY A 121 4.13 -31.46 4.48
CA GLY A 121 3.17 -32.49 4.94
C GLY A 121 1.71 -32.29 4.56
N GLY A 122 1.39 -31.49 3.53
CA GLY A 122 0.06 -31.46 2.93
C GLY A 122 -1.04 -30.79 3.76
N MET A 123 -0.66 -29.96 4.74
CA MET A 123 -1.64 -29.32 5.63
C MET A 123 -2.31 -28.10 5.02
N VAL A 124 -1.74 -27.41 4.02
CA VAL A 124 -2.39 -26.30 3.28
C VAL A 124 -2.01 -26.36 1.80
N LYS A 125 -2.98 -26.56 0.90
CA LYS A 125 -2.81 -26.37 -0.55
C LYS A 125 -3.70 -25.20 -0.98
N MET A 126 -3.13 -24.19 -1.63
CA MET A 126 -3.87 -23.08 -2.21
C MET A 126 -3.73 -23.12 -3.73
N GLU A 127 -4.83 -22.89 -4.43
CA GLU A 127 -4.90 -22.93 -5.89
C GLU A 127 -5.81 -21.80 -6.37
N PHE A 128 -5.37 -21.07 -7.40
CA PHE A 128 -6.15 -20.04 -8.06
C PHE A 128 -6.61 -20.58 -9.41
N THR A 129 -7.90 -20.43 -9.71
CA THR A 129 -8.55 -20.88 -10.94
C THR A 129 -9.51 -19.80 -11.44
N ASP A 130 -10.01 -19.92 -12.67
CA ASP A 130 -10.98 -18.97 -13.25
C ASP A 130 -10.53 -17.50 -13.19
N VAL A 131 -9.23 -17.28 -13.42
CA VAL A 131 -8.59 -15.97 -13.38
C VAL A 131 -9.07 -15.15 -14.58
N SER A 132 -9.56 -13.93 -14.34
CA SER A 132 -10.07 -13.03 -15.37
C SER A 132 -9.76 -11.58 -15.03
N SER A 133 -9.47 -10.78 -16.07
CA SER A 133 -9.24 -9.35 -15.96
C SER A 133 -9.67 -8.68 -17.26
N GLU A 134 -10.53 -7.67 -17.17
CA GLU A 134 -11.12 -6.97 -18.29
C GLU A 134 -11.18 -5.47 -17.98
N MET A 135 -10.63 -4.63 -18.85
CA MET A 135 -10.86 -3.18 -18.80
C MET A 135 -12.23 -2.90 -19.40
N LEU A 136 -13.13 -2.34 -18.59
CA LEU A 136 -14.50 -2.02 -18.99
C LEU A 136 -14.59 -0.64 -19.65
N SER A 137 -13.83 0.33 -19.16
CA SER A 137 -13.77 1.67 -19.74
C SER A 137 -12.45 2.38 -19.42
N GLU A 138 -12.07 3.26 -20.34
CA GLU A 138 -11.02 4.26 -20.20
C GLU A 138 -11.58 5.55 -20.80
N GLU A 139 -11.92 6.51 -19.95
CA GLU A 139 -12.60 7.74 -20.37
C GLU A 139 -12.09 8.96 -19.58
N ALA A 140 -12.48 10.16 -19.99
CA ALA A 140 -12.16 11.37 -19.25
C ALA A 140 -12.82 11.31 -17.86
N GLY A 141 -12.00 11.35 -16.81
CA GLY A 141 -12.45 11.27 -15.42
C GLY A 141 -12.90 12.60 -14.82
N GLY A 142 -12.78 13.68 -15.59
CA GLY A 142 -13.05 15.05 -15.15
C GLY A 142 -11.90 15.62 -14.33
N ASN A 143 -12.17 16.71 -13.61
CA ASN A 143 -11.18 17.41 -12.82
C ASN A 143 -11.27 17.01 -11.34
N VAL A 144 -10.16 16.57 -10.75
CA VAL A 144 -10.04 16.20 -9.32
C VAL A 144 -8.90 17.02 -8.72
N LEU A 145 -9.20 17.80 -7.69
CA LEU A 145 -8.24 18.70 -7.03
C LEU A 145 -7.48 19.64 -7.98
N GLY A 146 -8.12 20.09 -9.07
CA GLY A 146 -7.51 20.98 -10.06
C GLY A 146 -6.82 20.25 -11.20
N HIS A 147 -6.68 18.93 -11.14
CA HIS A 147 -6.00 18.12 -12.15
C HIS A 147 -7.00 17.39 -13.04
N ASP A 148 -6.73 17.40 -14.34
CA ASP A 148 -7.47 16.56 -15.27
C ASP A 148 -7.10 15.09 -15.05
N THR A 149 -8.11 14.23 -15.05
CA THR A 149 -7.95 12.80 -14.76
C THR A 149 -8.46 11.93 -15.90
N THR A 150 -7.87 10.74 -16.03
CA THR A 150 -8.43 9.62 -16.77
C THR A 150 -9.11 8.67 -15.78
N HIS A 151 -10.35 8.31 -16.04
CA HIS A 151 -11.09 7.32 -15.26
C HIS A 151 -10.98 5.96 -15.94
N TYR A 152 -10.36 5.03 -15.23
CA TYR A 152 -10.24 3.64 -15.62
C TYR A 152 -11.19 2.78 -14.81
N ARG A 153 -11.92 1.89 -15.49
CA ARG A 153 -12.77 0.89 -14.84
C ARG A 153 -12.39 -0.51 -15.27
N TRP A 154 -12.28 -1.39 -14.29
CA TRP A 154 -11.78 -2.76 -14.46
C TRP A 154 -12.70 -3.72 -13.74
N LYS A 155 -12.89 -4.88 -14.36
CA LYS A 155 -13.46 -6.03 -13.69
C LYS A 155 -12.43 -7.13 -13.68
N SER A 156 -12.19 -7.71 -12.52
CA SER A 156 -11.34 -8.87 -12.38
C SER A 156 -11.98 -9.90 -11.48
N GLY A 157 -11.46 -11.12 -11.53
CA GLY A 157 -11.95 -12.15 -10.67
C GLY A 157 -11.12 -13.41 -10.72
N TYR A 158 -11.18 -14.16 -9.62
CA TYR A 158 -10.57 -15.49 -9.51
C TYR A 158 -11.38 -16.35 -8.55
N THR A 159 -11.18 -17.66 -8.64
CA THR A 159 -11.64 -18.67 -7.68
C THR A 159 -10.45 -19.19 -6.89
N MET A 160 -10.45 -18.95 -5.59
CA MET A 160 -9.46 -19.49 -4.66
C MET A 160 -9.96 -20.80 -4.05
N ARG A 161 -9.20 -21.89 -4.25
CA ARG A 161 -9.43 -23.19 -3.63
C ARG A 161 -8.35 -23.45 -2.60
N MET A 162 -8.76 -23.55 -1.34
CA MET A 162 -7.88 -23.86 -0.23
C MET A 162 -8.24 -25.25 0.33
N LYS A 163 -7.24 -26.12 0.45
CA LYS A 163 -7.37 -27.40 1.15
C LYS A 163 -6.50 -27.36 2.39
N MET A 164 -7.12 -27.37 3.58
CA MET A 164 -6.40 -27.40 4.85
C MET A 164 -6.78 -28.63 5.67
N MET A 165 -5.82 -29.48 6.05
CA MET A 165 -6.04 -30.68 6.88
C MET A 165 -7.28 -31.52 6.48
N GLY A 166 -7.47 -31.77 5.18
CA GLY A 166 -8.62 -32.53 4.65
C GLY A 166 -9.90 -31.73 4.42
N PHE A 167 -10.02 -30.52 4.99
CA PHE A 167 -11.10 -29.58 4.71
C PHE A 167 -10.85 -28.86 3.38
N LYS A 168 -11.89 -28.74 2.55
CA LYS A 168 -11.85 -27.98 1.29
C LYS A 168 -12.73 -26.75 1.40
N GLN A 169 -12.14 -25.59 1.16
CA GLN A 169 -12.80 -24.31 1.03
C GLN A 169 -12.61 -23.80 -0.40
N GLU A 170 -13.67 -23.21 -0.93
CA GLU A 170 -13.68 -22.60 -2.24
C GLU A 170 -14.41 -21.26 -2.12
N THR A 171 -13.78 -20.24 -2.69
CA THR A 171 -14.21 -18.86 -2.59
C THR A 171 -13.99 -18.18 -3.95
N ARG A 172 -15.05 -17.65 -4.56
CA ARG A 172 -14.97 -16.78 -5.73
C ARG A 172 -14.83 -15.34 -5.26
N VAL A 173 -13.87 -14.62 -5.83
CA VAL A 173 -13.64 -13.19 -5.55
C VAL A 173 -13.82 -12.41 -6.85
N ASP A 174 -14.90 -11.65 -6.95
CA ASP A 174 -15.15 -10.71 -8.04
C ASP A 174 -14.77 -9.31 -7.59
N MET A 175 -13.97 -8.60 -8.38
CA MET A 175 -13.52 -7.25 -8.09
C MET A 175 -13.93 -6.31 -9.21
N LEU A 176 -14.48 -5.17 -8.83
CA LEU A 176 -14.66 -4.02 -9.69
C LEU A 176 -13.80 -2.89 -9.11
N GLN A 177 -12.94 -2.33 -9.94
CA GLN A 177 -12.05 -1.24 -9.58
C GLN A 177 -12.34 -0.04 -10.46
N ASP A 178 -12.38 1.14 -9.86
CA ASP A 178 -12.48 2.43 -10.52
C ASP A 178 -11.30 3.28 -10.05
N VAL A 179 -10.54 3.87 -10.97
CA VAL A 179 -9.35 4.71 -10.68
C VAL A 179 -9.43 6.00 -11.46
N TRP A 180 -9.29 7.14 -10.78
CA TRP A 180 -9.13 8.46 -11.39
C TRP A 180 -7.69 8.89 -11.22
N SER A 181 -6.94 8.92 -12.32
CA SER A 181 -5.50 9.15 -12.32
C SER A 181 -5.13 10.38 -13.14
N THR A 182 -4.16 11.16 -12.66
CA THR A 182 -3.61 12.33 -13.36
C THR A 182 -2.17 12.08 -13.79
N HIS A 183 -1.79 12.69 -14.92
CA HIS A 183 -0.41 12.68 -15.43
C HIS A 183 0.40 13.90 -15.00
N ASP A 184 -0.22 14.87 -14.34
CA ASP A 184 0.43 16.12 -13.95
C ASP A 184 1.43 15.93 -12.79
N LEU A 185 1.39 14.78 -12.13
CA LEU A 185 2.23 14.40 -11.00
C LEU A 185 3.18 13.27 -11.42
N ASP A 186 4.38 13.63 -11.87
CA ASP A 186 5.33 12.71 -12.51
C ASP A 186 6.64 12.47 -11.74
N ALA A 187 6.84 13.16 -10.61
CA ALA A 187 7.98 12.92 -9.73
C ALA A 187 8.05 11.44 -9.31
N ARG A 188 9.24 10.83 -9.38
CA ARG A 188 9.38 9.37 -9.15
C ARG A 188 8.90 8.94 -7.76
N GLY A 189 8.99 9.82 -6.77
CA GLY A 189 8.50 9.60 -5.41
C GLY A 189 6.98 9.35 -5.32
N PHE A 190 6.19 9.79 -6.30
CA PHE A 190 4.77 9.38 -6.39
C PHE A 190 4.61 7.91 -6.78
N GLY A 191 5.55 7.38 -7.57
CA GLY A 191 5.51 6.02 -8.09
C GLY A 191 5.82 4.94 -7.04
N VAL A 192 6.40 5.30 -5.89
CA VAL A 192 6.91 4.38 -4.84
C VAL A 192 5.89 3.30 -4.45
N TRP A 193 4.62 3.66 -4.40
CA TRP A 193 3.52 2.79 -3.96
C TRP A 193 2.79 2.08 -5.09
N MET A 194 3.16 2.35 -6.34
CA MET A 194 2.43 1.96 -7.55
C MET A 194 3.32 1.36 -8.64
N ARG A 195 4.53 0.97 -8.26
CA ARG A 195 5.52 0.38 -9.16
C ARG A 195 5.02 -0.96 -9.74
N PRO A 196 4.83 -1.08 -11.07
CA PRO A 196 4.41 -2.34 -11.70
C PRO A 196 5.40 -3.49 -11.47
N ASP A 197 6.69 -3.17 -11.37
CA ASP A 197 7.78 -4.10 -11.03
C ASP A 197 7.66 -4.65 -9.60
N ARG A 198 6.92 -3.97 -8.72
CA ARG A 198 6.69 -4.37 -7.32
C ARG A 198 5.29 -4.90 -7.06
N ALA A 199 4.54 -5.19 -8.12
CA ALA A 199 3.30 -5.95 -8.03
C ALA A 199 3.52 -7.24 -7.23
N LEU A 200 2.62 -7.52 -6.29
CA LEU A 200 2.67 -8.70 -5.42
C LEU A 200 2.91 -9.97 -6.25
N LYS A 201 3.99 -10.70 -5.94
CA LYS A 201 4.25 -12.04 -6.47
C LYS A 201 3.75 -13.07 -5.47
N THR A 202 2.71 -13.79 -5.85
CA THR A 202 2.07 -14.83 -5.04
C THR A 202 2.71 -16.19 -5.23
N GLY A 203 3.60 -16.34 -6.22
CA GLY A 203 4.18 -17.63 -6.62
C GLY A 203 3.27 -18.45 -7.53
N ASN A 204 2.08 -17.94 -7.87
CA ASN A 204 1.24 -18.48 -8.94
C ASN A 204 1.42 -17.61 -10.19
N GLU A 205 2.09 -18.12 -11.21
CA GLU A 205 2.44 -17.34 -12.41
C GLU A 205 1.24 -16.70 -13.12
N GLU A 206 0.09 -17.37 -13.15
CA GLU A 206 -1.11 -16.87 -13.81
C GLU A 206 -1.74 -15.71 -13.03
N PHE A 207 -1.81 -15.84 -11.70
CA PHE A 207 -2.27 -14.79 -10.83
C PHE A 207 -1.29 -13.61 -10.81
N ASP A 208 0.01 -13.87 -10.82
CA ASP A 208 1.05 -12.84 -10.86
C ASP A 208 1.01 -12.05 -12.18
N LYS A 209 0.68 -12.72 -13.30
CA LYS A 209 0.43 -12.06 -14.59
C LYS A 209 -0.81 -11.16 -14.53
N LEU A 210 -1.89 -11.61 -13.87
CA LEU A 210 -3.09 -10.78 -13.67
C LEU A 210 -2.79 -9.53 -12.84
N ILE A 211 -2.06 -9.66 -11.73
CA ILE A 211 -1.70 -8.51 -10.89
C ILE A 211 -0.83 -7.55 -11.72
N SER A 212 0.18 -8.08 -12.42
CA SER A 212 1.10 -7.25 -13.21
C SER A 212 0.38 -6.51 -14.34
N SER A 213 -0.59 -7.14 -15.01
CA SER A 213 -1.35 -6.51 -16.10
C SER A 213 -2.26 -5.39 -15.60
N GLN A 214 -2.86 -5.55 -14.42
CA GLN A 214 -3.69 -4.49 -13.82
C GLN A 214 -2.85 -3.28 -13.42
N VAL A 215 -1.72 -3.50 -12.73
CA VAL A 215 -0.87 -2.40 -12.25
C VAL A 215 -0.24 -1.64 -13.43
N ALA A 216 0.18 -2.34 -14.49
CA ALA A 216 0.85 -1.71 -15.63
C ALA A 216 -0.08 -0.83 -16.50
N THR A 217 -1.40 -0.96 -16.37
CA THR A 217 -2.33 -0.31 -17.30
C THR A 217 -2.87 1.02 -16.73
N VAL A 218 -2.92 1.19 -15.41
CA VAL A 218 -3.17 2.51 -14.80
C VAL A 218 -1.92 3.36 -15.00
N ARG A 219 -2.08 4.52 -15.64
CA ARG A 219 -0.98 5.47 -15.84
C ARG A 219 -1.19 6.71 -14.98
N GLY A 220 -0.10 7.31 -14.51
CA GLY A 220 -0.13 8.50 -13.67
C GLY A 220 -0.39 8.21 -12.19
N PHE A 221 -0.63 9.27 -11.42
CA PHE A 221 -0.91 9.20 -9.99
C PHE A 221 -2.42 9.21 -9.72
N PRO A 222 -2.96 8.22 -8.97
CA PRO A 222 -4.38 8.11 -8.67
C PRO A 222 -4.75 9.11 -7.58
N LEU A 223 -5.68 10.00 -7.92
CA LEU A 223 -6.29 10.92 -6.95
C LEU A 223 -7.48 10.27 -6.26
N LYS A 224 -8.08 9.24 -6.88
CA LYS A 224 -9.17 8.47 -6.30
C LYS A 224 -9.14 7.03 -6.79
N THR A 225 -9.38 6.10 -5.88
CA THR A 225 -9.58 4.67 -6.20
C THR A 225 -10.80 4.17 -5.43
N VAL A 226 -11.71 3.46 -6.11
CA VAL A 226 -12.82 2.74 -5.50
C VAL A 226 -12.68 1.26 -5.87
N ASN A 227 -12.55 0.41 -4.85
CA ASN A 227 -12.46 -1.03 -4.99
C ASN A 227 -13.72 -1.67 -4.39
N VAL A 228 -14.45 -2.42 -5.20
CA VAL A 228 -15.60 -3.21 -4.76
C VAL A 228 -15.28 -4.67 -4.95
N SER A 229 -15.09 -5.39 -3.85
CA SER A 229 -14.83 -6.84 -3.85
C SER A 229 -16.07 -7.58 -3.37
N THR A 230 -16.53 -8.57 -4.14
CA THR A 230 -17.57 -9.50 -3.75
C THR A 230 -16.96 -10.88 -3.60
N THR A 231 -16.97 -11.38 -2.38
CA THR A 231 -16.45 -12.69 -2.03
C THR A 231 -17.63 -13.66 -1.81
N THR A 232 -17.71 -14.71 -2.62
CA THR A 232 -18.78 -15.71 -2.57
C THR A 232 -18.20 -17.07 -2.20
N ASN A 233 -18.68 -17.68 -1.12
CA ASN A 233 -18.23 -19.01 -0.71
C ASN A 233 -18.96 -20.12 -1.48
N LYS A 234 -18.49 -21.37 -1.35
CA LYS A 234 -19.13 -22.57 -1.94
C LYS A 234 -20.61 -22.79 -1.60
N LYS A 235 -21.13 -22.14 -0.55
CA LYS A 235 -22.56 -22.21 -0.15
C LYS A 235 -23.40 -21.10 -0.82
N GLY A 236 -22.80 -20.29 -1.69
CA GLY A 236 -23.46 -19.16 -2.34
C GLY A 236 -23.64 -17.93 -1.45
N LYS A 237 -23.09 -17.93 -0.22
CA LYS A 237 -23.13 -16.75 0.64
C LYS A 237 -22.08 -15.76 0.16
N SER A 238 -22.52 -14.55 -0.18
CA SER A 238 -21.64 -13.45 -0.58
C SER A 238 -21.44 -12.44 0.56
N MET A 239 -20.28 -11.79 0.52
CA MET A 239 -19.95 -10.61 1.30
C MET A 239 -19.34 -9.59 0.35
N GLN A 240 -19.85 -8.37 0.39
CA GLN A 240 -19.33 -7.27 -0.41
C GLN A 240 -18.54 -6.33 0.50
N THR A 241 -17.34 -5.99 0.08
CA THR A 241 -16.50 -4.99 0.72
C THR A 241 -16.23 -3.89 -0.29
N THR A 242 -16.47 -2.65 0.11
CA THR A 242 -16.11 -1.47 -0.66
C THR A 242 -15.00 -0.73 0.07
N SER A 243 -13.90 -0.47 -0.61
CA SER A 243 -12.82 0.39 -0.12
C SER A 243 -12.67 1.59 -1.04
N THR A 244 -12.57 2.79 -0.49
CA THR A 244 -12.36 4.02 -1.25
C THR A 244 -11.15 4.74 -0.68
N THR A 245 -10.14 4.97 -1.53
CA THR A 245 -8.99 5.82 -1.23
C THR A 245 -9.13 7.10 -2.04
N GLU A 246 -9.03 8.25 -1.38
CA GLU A 246 -9.15 9.57 -2.02
C GLU A 246 -8.09 10.51 -1.47
N VAL A 247 -7.39 11.19 -2.38
CA VAL A 247 -6.55 12.33 -2.05
C VAL A 247 -7.49 13.50 -1.73
N THR A 248 -7.39 14.04 -0.52
CA THR A 248 -8.29 15.10 -0.03
C THR A 248 -7.62 16.47 -0.05
N THR A 249 -6.30 16.49 -0.02
CA THR A 249 -5.47 17.70 -0.07
C THR A 249 -4.31 17.42 -1.02
N LEU A 250 -4.00 18.35 -1.90
CA LEU A 250 -2.81 18.32 -2.77
C LEU A 250 -2.33 19.75 -2.98
N ARG A 251 -1.04 20.00 -2.80
CA ARG A 251 -0.42 21.30 -3.07
C ARG A 251 1.08 21.18 -3.29
N GLU A 252 1.63 22.14 -3.99
CA GLU A 252 3.07 22.36 -4.07
C GLU A 252 3.58 23.11 -2.83
N GLU A 253 4.72 22.69 -2.29
CA GLU A 253 5.42 23.39 -1.21
C GLU A 253 6.94 23.14 -1.24
N SER A 254 7.72 24.04 -0.65
CA SER A 254 9.15 23.80 -0.45
C SER A 254 9.32 22.81 0.71
N ILE A 255 9.88 21.63 0.42
CA ILE A 255 10.05 20.57 1.43
C ILE A 255 11.51 20.54 1.87
N PRO A 256 11.82 20.75 3.16
CA PRO A 256 13.19 20.60 3.65
C PRO A 256 13.66 19.15 3.49
N GLY A 257 14.89 18.92 3.02
CA GLY A 257 15.44 17.56 2.86
C GLY A 257 15.43 16.72 4.15
N SER A 258 15.45 17.36 5.32
CA SER A 258 15.29 16.71 6.63
C SER A 258 13.94 15.99 6.80
N THR A 259 12.93 16.35 5.99
CA THR A 259 11.61 15.67 5.98
C THR A 259 11.74 14.20 5.61
N PHE A 260 12.71 13.86 4.77
CA PHE A 260 12.94 12.49 4.29
C PHE A 260 13.98 11.73 5.13
N GLY A 261 14.37 12.27 6.28
CA GLY A 261 15.29 11.63 7.22
C GLY A 261 14.59 11.09 8.46
N TRP A 262 15.38 10.42 9.29
CA TRP A 262 15.06 10.08 10.67
C TRP A 262 16.25 10.47 11.56
N PRO A 263 16.06 10.60 12.88
CA PRO A 263 17.15 10.95 13.78
C PRO A 263 18.26 9.90 13.84
N ASP A 264 19.52 10.35 13.95
CA ASP A 264 20.71 9.48 13.96
C ASP A 264 20.78 8.50 15.14
N HIS A 265 20.02 8.75 16.22
CA HIS A 265 19.98 7.88 17.39
C HIS A 265 19.01 6.70 17.23
N TYR A 266 18.22 6.66 16.15
CA TYR A 266 17.29 5.56 15.94
C TYR A 266 18.05 4.27 15.64
N THR A 267 17.52 3.16 16.13
CA THR A 267 18.13 1.84 15.99
C THR A 267 17.56 1.12 14.78
N GLU A 268 18.45 0.58 13.94
CA GLU A 268 18.04 -0.26 12.83
C GLU A 268 17.52 -1.61 13.36
N VAL A 269 16.35 -2.04 12.88
CA VAL A 269 15.72 -3.32 13.23
C VAL A 269 15.32 -4.07 11.97
N GLU A 270 15.35 -5.39 12.05
CA GLU A 270 14.82 -6.25 11.00
C GLU A 270 13.28 -6.26 11.09
N ILE A 271 12.62 -5.82 10.02
CA ILE A 271 11.16 -5.87 9.93
C ILE A 271 10.78 -7.26 9.49
N LEU A 272 10.55 -8.15 10.45
CA LEU A 272 10.00 -9.46 10.14
C LEU A 272 8.52 -9.33 9.78
N PRO A 273 8.06 -9.98 8.69
CA PRO A 273 6.64 -10.08 8.41
C PRO A 273 5.98 -10.85 9.55
N GLN A 274 5.29 -10.14 10.44
CA GLN A 274 4.39 -10.78 11.38
C GLN A 274 3.24 -11.36 10.55
N MET A 275 3.16 -12.68 10.48
CA MET A 275 2.05 -13.36 9.85
C MET A 275 0.77 -12.88 10.54
N PRO A 276 -0.23 -12.35 9.79
CA PRO A 276 -1.45 -11.87 10.41
C PRO A 276 -2.11 -12.98 11.22
N GLU A 277 -2.18 -12.81 12.54
CA GLU A 277 -2.93 -13.69 13.43
C GLU A 277 -4.42 -13.57 13.11
N GLY A 278 -4.92 -14.32 12.12
CA GLY A 278 -6.33 -14.18 11.73
C GLY A 278 -6.80 -14.94 10.50
N TYR A 279 -5.91 -15.51 9.68
CA TYR A 279 -6.29 -16.18 8.43
C TYR A 279 -7.17 -17.45 8.59
N GLY A 280 -7.50 -17.86 9.83
CA GLY A 280 -8.34 -19.01 10.12
C GLY A 280 -9.78 -18.73 10.60
N GLN A 281 -10.15 -17.49 10.95
CA GLN A 281 -11.43 -17.26 11.68
C GLN A 281 -12.49 -16.38 10.99
N GLN A 282 -12.21 -15.71 9.88
CA GLN A 282 -13.22 -14.82 9.25
C GLN A 282 -14.30 -15.53 8.40
N GLY A 283 -14.31 -16.86 8.33
CA GLY A 283 -15.26 -17.63 7.51
C GLY A 283 -16.45 -18.25 8.26
N GLU A 284 -16.38 -18.38 9.57
CA GLU A 284 -17.50 -18.94 10.34
C GLU A 284 -18.54 -17.84 10.58
N ALA A 285 -19.46 -17.73 9.63
CA ALA A 285 -20.75 -17.17 9.91
C ALA A 285 -21.27 -17.82 11.19
N GLN A 286 -21.31 -17.06 12.28
CA GLN A 286 -22.01 -17.40 13.51
C GLN A 286 -23.34 -18.03 13.12
N GLU A 287 -23.43 -19.34 13.32
CA GLU A 287 -24.65 -20.10 13.06
C GLU A 287 -25.67 -19.53 14.03
N ASP A 288 -26.66 -18.82 13.48
CA ASP A 288 -27.78 -18.25 14.20
C ASP A 288 -28.38 -19.34 15.10
N GLY A 289 -28.14 -19.21 16.41
CA GLY A 289 -28.71 -20.04 17.44
C GLY A 289 -30.21 -19.78 17.57
N SER A 290 -30.98 -20.14 16.54
CA SER A 290 -32.42 -20.07 16.55
C SER A 290 -33.03 -21.47 16.62
N LYS A 291 -33.62 -21.74 17.80
CA LYS A 291 -34.69 -22.71 18.10
C LYS A 291 -34.31 -24.19 18.29
N LYS A 292 -33.79 -24.53 19.48
CA LYS A 292 -34.26 -25.73 20.20
C LYS A 292 -35.49 -25.36 21.04
N LYS A 293 -36.67 -25.38 20.41
CA LYS A 293 -37.96 -25.43 21.13
C LYS A 293 -38.23 -26.89 21.53
N GLY A 294 -38.34 -27.13 22.84
CA GLY A 294 -39.29 -28.04 23.48
C GLY A 294 -39.32 -29.51 23.03
N LEU A 295 -38.67 -30.38 23.81
CA LEU A 295 -39.17 -31.73 24.10
C LEU A 295 -38.90 -32.02 25.58
N LYS A 296 -39.62 -31.29 26.44
CA LYS A 296 -39.89 -31.70 27.82
C LYS A 296 -41.29 -32.31 27.82
N GLY A 297 -41.39 -33.60 28.12
CA GLY A 297 -42.67 -34.25 28.38
C GLY A 297 -42.93 -35.48 27.54
N LEU A 298 -42.20 -36.56 27.82
CA LEU A 298 -42.63 -37.93 27.51
C LEU A 298 -41.68 -38.84 28.28
N PHE A 299 -41.97 -39.09 29.56
CA PHE A 299 -41.71 -40.32 30.30
C PHE A 299 -42.27 -40.13 31.72
N LYS A 300 -43.48 -40.65 31.95
CA LYS A 300 -43.94 -41.03 33.29
C LYS A 300 -43.41 -42.45 33.55
N PRO A 301 -42.85 -42.77 34.72
CA PRO A 301 -42.81 -44.13 35.20
C PRO A 301 -44.13 -44.42 35.94
N GLY A 302 -44.85 -45.45 35.49
CA GLY A 302 -45.74 -46.24 36.34
C GLY A 302 -44.97 -47.49 36.76
N GLY A 303 -44.97 -47.78 38.06
CA GLY A 303 -44.23 -48.87 38.68
C GLY A 303 -43.63 -48.43 39.99
#